data_AF-A0A7C4AHD6-F1
#
_entry.id   AF-A0A7C4AHD6-F1
#
_cell.length_a   1.000
_cell.length_b   1.000
_cell.length_c   1.000
_cell.angle_alpha   90.00
_cell.angle_beta   90.00
_cell.angle_gamma   90.00
#
_symmetry.space_group_name_H-M   'P 1'
#
loop_
_entity.id
_entity.type
_entity.pdbx_description
1 polymer ?
#
loop_
_entity_poly.entity_id
_entity_poly.type
_entity_poly.pdbx_seq_one_letter_code
_entity_poly.pdbx_strand_id
1 'polypeptide(L)'
;MKLLNKIAPRSPWIYRLNAGSCNGCDVEMATTALIPRYDVERLGCKYCGSPRHADIVLVSGPLTVRVRDKVLRVFDEIPNPKVTVAVGVCPISGGSFRD
;
A
#
# COMPACT_ATOMS: atom_id res chain seq x y z
N MET A 1 -4.09 25.80 5.17
CA MET A 1 -3.81 24.63 4.30
C MET A 1 -2.40 24.57 3.71
N LYS A 2 -1.76 25.67 3.27
CA LYS A 2 -0.40 25.62 2.65
C LYS A 2 0.68 24.97 3.53
N LEU A 3 0.61 25.13 4.85
CA LEU A 3 1.58 24.53 5.78
C LEU A 3 1.39 23.01 5.91
N LEU A 4 0.15 22.53 6.11
CA LEU A 4 -0.18 21.11 6.23
C LEU A 4 0.25 20.33 4.98
N ASN A 5 -0.03 20.86 3.79
CA ASN A 5 0.38 20.24 2.52
C ASN A 5 1.91 20.18 2.34
N LYS A 6 2.68 21.02 3.05
CA LYS A 6 4.15 20.97 3.04
C LYS A 6 4.72 19.99 4.08
N ILE A 7 3.98 19.68 5.13
CA ILE A 7 4.45 18.85 6.24
C ILE A 7 4.01 17.39 6.06
N ALA A 8 2.77 17.14 5.61
CA ALA A 8 2.26 15.78 5.42
C ALA A 8 3.17 14.86 4.59
N PRO A 9 3.82 15.34 3.49
CA PRO A 9 4.75 14.50 2.72
C PRO A 9 6.03 14.08 3.47
N ARG A 10 6.33 14.67 4.64
CA ARG A 10 7.55 14.35 5.42
C ARG A 10 7.37 13.22 6.42
N SER A 11 6.14 12.78 6.66
CA SER A 11 5.85 11.71 7.62
C SER A 11 4.73 10.79 7.13
N PRO A 12 4.83 10.19 5.93
CA PRO A 12 3.76 9.38 5.38
C PRO A 12 3.62 8.02 6.07
N TRP A 13 2.40 7.64 6.41
CA TRP A 13 2.09 6.31 6.95
C TRP A 13 1.64 5.37 5.84
N ILE A 14 2.30 4.22 5.76
CA ILE A 14 2.14 3.24 4.68
C ILE A 14 1.28 2.08 5.19
N TYR A 15 0.29 1.68 4.40
CA TYR A 15 -0.50 0.48 4.62
C TYR A 15 -0.39 -0.47 3.44
N ARG A 16 -0.16 -1.75 3.72
CA ARG A 16 -0.10 -2.80 2.71
C ARG A 16 -1.47 -3.46 2.59
N LEU A 17 -2.01 -3.49 1.38
CA LEU A 17 -3.29 -4.10 1.05
C LEU A 17 -3.06 -5.24 0.04
N ASN A 18 -3.14 -6.48 0.53
CA ASN A 18 -3.02 -7.66 -0.32
C ASN A 18 -4.39 -8.00 -0.94
N ALA A 19 -4.46 -7.97 -2.27
CA ALA A 19 -5.66 -8.24 -3.07
C ALA A 19 -5.61 -9.61 -3.78
N GLY A 20 -4.96 -10.61 -3.18
CA GLY A 20 -4.78 -11.96 -3.74
C GLY A 20 -3.42 -12.16 -4.41
N SER A 21 -2.37 -11.57 -3.83
CA SER A 21 -0.99 -11.66 -4.29
C SER A 21 -0.39 -13.07 -4.07
N CYS A 22 0.62 -13.42 -4.88
CA CYS A 22 1.44 -14.63 -4.73
C CYS A 22 2.59 -14.48 -3.71
N ASN A 23 2.56 -13.43 -2.88
CA ASN A 23 3.56 -13.03 -1.90
C ASN A 23 4.88 -12.45 -2.46
N GLY A 24 5.14 -12.51 -3.77
CA GLY A 24 6.38 -11.95 -4.34
C GLY A 24 6.57 -10.46 -4.00
N CYS A 25 5.61 -9.62 -4.39
CA CYS A 25 5.65 -8.19 -4.06
C CYS A 25 5.51 -7.92 -2.55
N ASP A 26 4.85 -8.80 -1.79
CA ASP A 26 4.67 -8.63 -0.35
C ASP A 26 5.97 -8.85 0.43
N VAL A 27 6.81 -9.79 -0.03
CA VAL A 27 8.16 -9.99 0.50
C VAL A 27 9.01 -8.74 0.22
N GLU A 28 8.96 -8.17 -0.98
CA GLU A 28 9.69 -6.93 -1.28
C GLU A 28 9.19 -5.74 -0.45
N MET A 29 7.90 -5.63 -0.19
CA MET A 29 7.37 -4.62 0.73
C MET A 29 7.75 -4.88 2.19
N ALA A 30 7.94 -6.14 2.59
CA ALA A 30 8.43 -6.49 3.92
C ALA A 30 9.93 -6.20 4.06
N THR A 31 10.72 -6.38 2.99
CA THR A 31 12.16 -6.07 3.02
C THR A 31 12.40 -4.57 3.18
N THR A 32 11.58 -3.72 2.55
CA THR A 32 11.65 -2.26 2.77
C THR A 32 11.26 -1.85 4.20
N ALA A 33 10.47 -2.66 4.89
CA ALA A 33 10.03 -2.40 6.26
C ALA A 33 11.01 -2.90 7.33
N LEU A 34 11.68 -4.03 7.08
CA LEU A 34 12.41 -4.78 8.13
C LEU A 34 13.91 -4.89 7.89
N ILE A 35 14.37 -4.70 6.65
CA ILE A 35 15.78 -4.93 6.30
C ILE A 35 16.52 -3.60 6.29
N PRO A 36 17.56 -3.42 7.15
CA PRO A 36 18.29 -2.16 7.27
C PRO A 36 18.93 -1.66 5.98
N ARG A 37 19.16 -2.56 5.00
CA ARG A 37 19.69 -2.20 3.69
C ARG A 37 18.77 -1.25 2.92
N TYR A 38 17.45 -1.40 3.08
CA TYR A 38 16.46 -0.63 2.33
C TYR A 38 15.72 0.41 3.18
N ASP A 39 15.79 0.27 4.52
CA ASP A 39 15.33 1.20 5.56
C ASP A 39 14.51 2.40 5.05
N VAL A 40 13.21 2.15 4.85
CA VAL A 40 12.28 3.20 4.40
C VAL A 40 11.99 4.21 5.51
N GLU A 41 12.26 3.89 6.78
CA GLU A 41 11.97 4.77 7.92
C GLU A 41 12.82 6.04 7.88
N ARG A 42 14.02 5.98 7.31
CA ARG A 42 14.87 7.16 7.06
C ARG A 42 14.23 8.20 6.14
N LEU A 43 13.26 7.81 5.32
CA LEU A 43 12.50 8.73 4.46
C LEU A 43 11.31 9.37 5.20
N GLY A 44 11.13 9.08 6.49
CA GLY A 44 9.97 9.52 7.29
C GLY A 44 8.76 8.60 7.13
N CYS A 45 8.89 7.51 6.38
CA CYS A 45 7.83 6.55 6.16
C CYS A 45 7.65 5.62 7.36
N LYS A 46 6.41 5.27 7.69
CA LYS A 46 6.15 4.26 8.73
C LYS A 46 5.05 3.29 8.32
N TYR A 47 5.27 1.99 8.47
CA TYR A 47 4.21 1.02 8.27
C TYR A 47 3.20 1.07 9.43
N CYS A 48 1.91 1.10 9.07
CA CYS A 48 0.81 1.13 10.02
C CYS A 48 0.02 -0.18 10.00
N GLY A 49 -0.52 -0.56 11.17
CA GLY A 49 -1.32 -1.78 11.32
C GLY A 49 -2.80 -1.60 10.97
N SER A 50 -3.29 -0.36 10.88
CA SER A 50 -4.69 -0.05 10.61
C SER A 50 -4.82 0.83 9.36
N PRO A 51 -5.74 0.49 8.44
CA PRO A 51 -6.00 1.30 7.25
C PRO A 51 -6.44 2.73 7.59
N ARG A 52 -7.05 2.94 8.76
CA ARG A 52 -7.53 4.26 9.21
C ARG A 52 -6.43 5.27 9.52
N HIS A 53 -5.19 4.82 9.64
CA HIS A 53 -4.03 5.67 9.88
C HIS A 53 -3.16 5.86 8.63
N ALA A 54 -3.58 5.33 7.47
CA ALA A 54 -2.74 5.31 6.28
C ALA A 54 -2.87 6.58 5.45
N ASP A 55 -1.74 7.11 5.00
CA ASP A 55 -1.65 8.17 4.00
C ASP A 55 -1.34 7.58 2.60
N ILE A 56 -0.56 6.50 2.57
CA ILE A 56 -0.16 5.79 1.36
C ILE A 56 -0.63 4.33 1.46
N VAL A 57 -1.25 3.84 0.39
CA VAL A 57 -1.76 2.48 0.28
C VAL A 57 -1.00 1.75 -0.81
N LEU A 58 -0.29 0.69 -0.44
CA LEU A 58 0.40 -0.20 -1.37
C LEU A 58 -0.51 -1.39 -1.67
N VAL A 59 -0.95 -1.52 -2.92
CA VAL A 59 -1.84 -2.60 -3.36
C VAL A 59 -1.04 -3.65 -4.12
N SER A 60 -1.11 -4.90 -3.68
CA SER A 60 -0.50 -6.06 -4.38
C SER A 60 -1.56 -7.07 -4.83
N GLY A 61 -1.23 -7.82 -5.88
CA GLY A 61 -2.09 -8.88 -6.41
C GLY A 61 -3.14 -8.41 -7.43
N PRO A 62 -3.79 -9.34 -8.15
CA PRO A 62 -4.67 -9.05 -9.28
C PRO A 62 -6.11 -8.68 -8.91
N LEU A 63 -6.42 -8.48 -7.63
CA LEU A 63 -7.80 -8.30 -7.12
C LEU A 63 -8.70 -9.50 -7.45
N THR A 64 -8.44 -10.62 -6.79
CA THR A 64 -9.23 -11.84 -7.03
C THR A 64 -10.71 -11.66 -6.64
N VAL A 65 -11.61 -12.32 -7.38
CA VAL A 65 -13.07 -12.21 -7.19
C VAL A 65 -13.50 -12.46 -5.74
N ARG A 66 -12.87 -13.44 -5.07
CA ARG A 66 -13.21 -13.83 -3.68
C ARG A 66 -12.89 -12.76 -2.64
N VAL A 67 -11.92 -11.89 -2.90
CA VAL A 67 -11.47 -10.87 -1.93
C VAL A 67 -11.88 -9.46 -2.33
N ARG A 68 -12.41 -9.27 -3.53
CA ARG A 68 -12.79 -7.96 -4.11
C ARG A 68 -13.55 -7.09 -3.12
N ASP A 69 -14.68 -7.56 -2.61
CA ASP A 69 -15.56 -6.75 -1.75
C ASP A 69 -14.88 -6.40 -0.42
N LYS A 70 -14.07 -7.32 0.13
CA LYS A 70 -13.31 -7.09 1.36
C LYS A 70 -12.23 -6.02 1.16
N VAL A 71 -11.52 -6.09 0.02
CA VAL A 71 -10.48 -5.12 -0.34
C VAL A 71 -11.09 -3.73 -0.56
N LEU A 72 -12.20 -3.63 -1.29
CA LEU A 72 -12.90 -2.37 -1.51
C LEU A 72 -13.36 -1.74 -0.20
N ARG A 73 -13.98 -2.54 0.70
CA ARG A 73 -14.38 -2.06 2.02
C ARG A 73 -13.20 -1.50 2.82
N VAL A 74 -12.07 -2.22 2.86
CA VAL A 74 -10.87 -1.74 3.57
C VAL A 74 -10.32 -0.47 2.92
N PHE A 75 -10.32 -0.39 1.59
CA PHE A 75 -9.86 0.77 0.85
C PHE A 75 -10.72 2.02 1.11
N ASP A 76 -12.03 1.84 1.26
CA ASP A 76 -12.97 2.91 1.60
C ASP A 76 -12.83 3.40 3.05
N GLU A 77 -12.35 2.56 3.96
CA GLU A 77 -12.06 2.95 5.34
C GLU A 77 -10.82 3.84 5.49
N ILE A 78 -10.04 4.03 4.41
CA ILE A 78 -8.80 4.83 4.42
C ILE A 78 -9.14 6.32 4.20
N PRO A 79 -8.75 7.21 5.15
CA PRO A 79 -9.06 8.64 5.07
C PRO A 79 -8.52 9.32 3.81
N ASN A 80 -9.20 10.37 3.37
CA ASN A 80 -8.66 11.25 2.32
C ASN A 80 -7.93 12.45 2.97
N PRO A 81 -6.83 12.94 2.36
CA PRO A 81 -6.27 12.56 1.06
C PRO A 81 -5.33 11.35 1.15
N LYS A 82 -5.65 10.25 0.45
CA LYS A 82 -4.79 9.06 0.33
C LYS A 82 -4.10 8.98 -1.03
N VAL A 83 -2.90 8.44 -1.05
CA VAL A 83 -2.17 8.06 -2.27
C VAL A 83 -2.24 6.55 -2.42
N THR A 84 -2.55 6.07 -3.63
CA THR A 84 -2.58 4.64 -3.94
C THR A 84 -1.46 4.29 -4.90
N VAL A 85 -0.71 3.24 -4.55
CA VAL A 85 0.42 2.73 -5.34
C VAL A 85 0.14 1.27 -5.68
N ALA A 86 0.03 0.97 -6.97
CA ALA A 86 -0.03 -0.40 -7.46
C ALA A 86 1.38 -1.00 -7.46
N VAL A 87 1.60 -2.07 -6.69
CA VAL A 87 2.91 -2.72 -6.56
C VAL A 87 2.92 -4.01 -7.38
N GLY A 88 3.69 -3.98 -8.46
CA GLY A 88 3.82 -5.08 -9.42
C GLY A 88 2.82 -4.99 -10.58
N VAL A 89 2.93 -5.92 -11.53
CA VAL A 89 2.12 -5.92 -12.76
C VAL A 89 0.67 -6.37 -12.52
N CYS A 90 0.46 -7.29 -11.57
CA CYS A 90 -0.86 -7.86 -11.27
C CYS A 90 -1.92 -6.80 -10.91
N PRO A 91 -1.69 -5.87 -9.97
CA PRO A 91 -2.70 -4.85 -9.64
C PRO A 91 -2.93 -3.81 -10.75
N ILE A 92 -1.99 -3.67 -11.70
CA ILE A 92 -2.10 -2.72 -12.81
C ILE A 92 -2.95 -3.29 -13.95
N SER A 93 -2.71 -4.56 -14.29
CA SER A 93 -3.22 -5.12 -15.55
C SER A 93 -3.81 -6.53 -15.41
N GLY A 94 -3.84 -7.11 -14.21
CA GLY A 94 -4.12 -8.53 -13.99
C GLY A 94 -2.91 -9.43 -14.23
N GLY A 95 -1.86 -8.94 -14.90
CA GLY A 95 -0.65 -9.70 -15.22
C GLY A 95 -1.00 -11.00 -15.96
N SER A 96 -0.41 -12.11 -15.52
CA SER A 96 -0.67 -13.45 -16.08
C SER A 96 -2.06 -14.01 -15.76
N PHE A 97 -2.89 -13.30 -14.98
CA PHE A 97 -4.24 -13.71 -14.57
C PHE A 97 -5.34 -12.86 -15.21
N ARG A 98 -5.03 -12.19 -16.33
CA ARG A 98 -5.96 -11.31 -17.02
C ARG A 98 -7.12 -12.06 -17.67
N ASP A 99 -6.85 -13.28 -18.15
CA ASP A 99 -7.80 -14.15 -18.84
C ASP A 99 -8.34 -15.24 -17.89
#